data_AF-U6DFE8-F1
#
_entry.id   AF-U6DFE8-F1
#
_cell.length_a   1.000
_cell.length_b   1.000
_cell.length_c   1.000
_cell.angle_alpha   90.00
_cell.angle_beta   90.00
_cell.angle_gamma   90.00
#
_symmetry.space_group_name_H-M   'P 1'
#
loop_
_entity.id
_entity.type
_entity.pdbx_description
1 polymer ?
#
loop_
_entity_poly.entity_id
_entity_poly.type
_entity_poly.pdbx_seq_one_letter_code
_entity_poly.pdbx_strand_id
1 'polypeptide(L)'
;GDQENVHPDVMLVQPRVEFILSFIDHIAGDEDHTDGVVACAAGLIGDLCTAFGKDVLKLVEARPMIHELLTEGRRSKTNKAKTLATWATKELRKLKNQA
;
A
#
# COMPACT_ATOMS: atom_id res chain seq x y z
N GLY A 1 14.29 9.25 -14.36
CA GLY A 1 13.91 10.28 -13.39
C GLY A 1 12.52 9.93 -12.95
N ASP A 2 12.21 9.85 -11.66
CA ASP A 2 12.74 10.70 -10.59
C ASP A 2 12.91 9.86 -9.33
N GLN A 3 14.13 9.80 -8.79
CA GLN A 3 14.29 9.56 -7.36
C GLN A 3 14.06 10.92 -6.72
N GLU A 4 12.79 11.29 -6.50
CA GLU A 4 12.50 12.34 -5.52
C GLU A 4 13.09 11.86 -4.20
N ASN A 5 14.12 12.56 -3.72
CA ASN A 5 14.63 12.34 -2.39
C ASN A 5 13.47 12.61 -1.43
N VAL A 6 12.94 11.55 -0.82
CA VAL A 6 11.87 11.64 0.15
C VAL A 6 12.31 12.58 1.26
N HIS A 7 11.50 13.60 1.57
CA HIS A 7 11.86 14.62 2.54
C HIS A 7 12.14 13.96 3.91
N PRO A 8 13.23 14.31 4.62
CA PRO A 8 13.61 13.64 5.87
C PRO A 8 12.50 13.64 6.93
N ASP A 9 11.61 14.64 6.91
CA ASP A 9 10.46 14.73 7.82
C ASP A 9 9.50 13.54 7.76
N VAL A 10 9.48 12.74 6.68
CA VAL A 10 8.67 11.50 6.67
C VAL A 10 9.09 10.54 7.78
N MET A 11 10.33 10.63 8.27
CA MET A 11 10.83 9.80 9.36
C MET A 11 10.11 10.11 10.69
N LEU A 12 9.47 11.27 10.82
CA LEU A 12 8.57 11.58 11.94
C LEU A 12 7.32 10.68 11.94
N VAL A 13 6.93 10.17 10.77
CA VAL A 13 5.76 9.29 10.57
C VAL A 13 6.14 7.82 10.59
N GLN A 14 7.43 7.47 10.43
CA GLN A 14 7.91 6.08 10.41
C GLN A 14 7.37 5.23 11.59
N PRO A 15 7.33 5.72 12.85
CA PRO A 15 6.83 4.92 13.97
C PRO A 15 5.32 4.61 13.91
N ARG A 16 4.58 5.25 12.99
CA ARG A 16 3.13 5.07 12.80
C ARG A 16 2.81 4.10 11.66
N VAL A 17 3.78 3.73 10.84
CA VAL A 17 3.59 2.88 9.65
C VAL A 17 2.94 1.55 10.00
N GLU A 18 3.39 0.90 11.08
CA GLU A 18 2.80 -0.37 11.52
C GLU A 18 1.31 -0.23 11.85
N PHE A 19 0.92 0.84 12.55
CA PHE A 19 -0.48 1.09 12.89
C PHE A 19 -1.32 1.38 11.64
N ILE A 20 -0.79 2.18 10.70
CA ILE A 20 -1.47 2.48 9.43
C ILE A 20 -1.72 1.18 8.65
N LEU A 21 -0.73 0.30 8.55
CA LEU A 21 -0.88 -0.98 7.86
C LEU A 21 -1.85 -1.93 8.58
N SER A 22 -1.84 -1.97 9.92
CA SER A 22 -2.84 -2.72 10.68
C SER A 22 -4.25 -2.16 10.49
N PHE A 23 -4.41 -0.84 10.36
CA PHE A 23 -5.71 -0.22 10.05
C PHE A 23 -6.21 -0.61 8.66
N ILE A 24 -5.34 -0.61 7.65
CA ILE A 24 -5.70 -1.05 6.29
C ILE A 24 -6.02 -2.55 6.26
N ASP A 25 -5.26 -3.38 6.99
CA ASP A 25 -5.53 -4.82 7.11
C ASP A 25 -6.90 -5.08 7.76
N HIS A 26 -7.27 -4.28 8.77
CA HIS A 26 -8.59 -4.35 9.38
C HIS A 26 -9.71 -3.95 8.40
N ILE A 27 -9.52 -2.86 7.64
CA ILE A 27 -10.46 -2.48 6.56
C ILE A 27 -10.60 -3.62 5.56
N ALA A 28 -9.50 -4.23 5.13
CA ALA A 28 -9.51 -5.30 4.14
C ALA A 28 -10.28 -6.56 4.60
N GLY A 29 -10.42 -6.76 5.91
CA GLY A 29 -11.23 -7.83 6.49
C GLY A 29 -12.69 -7.47 6.74
N ASP A 30 -13.08 -6.22 6.51
CA ASP A 30 -14.48 -5.80 6.52
C ASP A 30 -15.09 -6.10 5.14
N GLU A 31 -16.25 -6.74 5.08
CA GLU A 31 -16.93 -6.96 3.79
C GLU A 31 -17.62 -5.68 3.27
N ASP A 32 -17.79 -4.66 4.14
CA ASP A 32 -18.44 -3.40 3.81
C ASP A 32 -17.43 -2.27 3.56
N HIS A 33 -16.52 -2.47 2.60
CA HIS A 33 -15.69 -1.39 2.05
C HIS A 33 -16.06 -1.02 0.62
N THR A 34 -15.97 0.28 0.33
CA THR A 34 -16.25 0.79 -1.02
C THR A 34 -15.00 0.74 -1.90
N ASP A 35 -15.20 0.73 -3.22
CA ASP A 35 -14.11 0.94 -4.20
C ASP A 35 -13.29 2.22 -3.92
N GLY A 36 -13.91 3.24 -3.33
CA GLY A 36 -13.22 4.46 -2.91
C GLY A 36 -12.22 4.22 -1.79
N VAL A 37 -12.61 3.41 -0.80
CA VAL A 37 -11.74 3.01 0.32
C VAL A 37 -10.61 2.10 -0.19
N VAL A 38 -10.92 1.11 -1.03
CA VAL A 38 -9.93 0.25 -1.69
C VAL A 38 -8.90 1.07 -2.47
N ALA A 39 -9.37 2.06 -3.24
CA ALA A 39 -8.49 2.96 -3.99
C ALA A 39 -7.55 3.77 -3.07
N CYS A 40 -8.09 4.37 -2.02
CA CYS A 40 -7.30 5.17 -1.08
C CYS A 40 -6.30 4.33 -0.28
N ALA A 41 -6.72 3.14 0.19
CA ALA A 41 -5.85 2.19 0.88
C ALA A 41 -4.71 1.71 -0.02
N ALA A 42 -5.02 1.34 -1.26
CA ALA A 42 -4.01 0.96 -2.25
C ALA A 42 -3.01 2.09 -2.53
N GLY A 43 -3.51 3.32 -2.74
CA GLY A 43 -2.66 4.49 -2.93
C GLY A 43 -1.70 4.67 -1.75
N LEU A 44 -2.22 4.66 -0.52
CA LEU A 44 -1.42 4.83 0.68
C LEU A 44 -0.37 3.72 0.85
N ILE A 45 -0.69 2.45 0.52
CA ILE A 45 0.31 1.37 0.53
C ILE A 45 1.47 1.66 -0.43
N GLY A 46 1.17 2.13 -1.63
CA GLY A 46 2.20 2.50 -2.60
C GLY A 46 3.05 3.68 -2.13
N ASP A 47 2.43 4.71 -1.54
CA ASP A 47 3.14 5.86 -0.96
C ASP A 47 4.06 5.43 0.19
N LEU A 48 3.61 4.51 1.05
CA LEU A 48 4.44 3.96 2.11
C LEU A 48 5.63 3.18 1.54
N CYS A 49 5.42 2.41 0.46
CA CYS A 49 6.50 1.69 -0.22
C CYS A 49 7.56 2.65 -0.77
N THR A 50 7.15 3.77 -1.39
CA THR A 50 8.09 4.75 -1.95
C THR A 50 8.79 5.56 -0.85
N ALA A 51 8.11 5.85 0.27
CA ALA A 51 8.66 6.63 1.37
C ALA A 51 9.58 5.83 2.31
N PHE A 52 9.23 4.59 2.64
CA PHE A 52 9.87 3.80 3.71
C PHE A 52 10.50 2.49 3.22
N GLY A 53 10.35 2.14 1.94
CA GLY A 53 11.10 1.06 1.31
C GLY A 53 10.85 -0.34 1.89
N LYS A 54 11.91 -1.14 1.98
CA LYS A 54 11.85 -2.60 2.28
C LYS A 54 11.20 -2.96 3.62
N ASP A 55 11.19 -2.06 4.60
CA ASP A 55 10.54 -2.35 5.89
C ASP A 55 9.02 -2.44 5.75
N VAL A 56 8.42 -1.67 4.83
CA VAL A 56 6.99 -1.78 4.49
C VAL A 56 6.67 -3.13 3.86
N LEU A 57 7.53 -3.65 2.99
CA LEU A 57 7.33 -4.95 2.36
C LEU A 57 7.14 -6.06 3.42
N LYS A 58 8.00 -6.10 4.44
CA LYS A 58 7.92 -7.09 5.52
C LYS A 58 6.62 -6.97 6.31
N LEU A 59 6.21 -5.73 6.62
CA LEU A 59 4.99 -5.47 7.38
C LEU A 59 3.72 -5.85 6.59
N VAL A 60 3.73 -5.62 5.27
CA VAL A 60 2.65 -6.01 4.35
C VAL A 60 2.61 -7.53 4.15
N GLU A 61 3.74 -8.21 3.95
CA GLU A 61 3.78 -9.68 3.80
C GLU A 61 3.28 -10.40 5.07
N ALA A 62 3.34 -9.76 6.24
CA ALA A 62 2.77 -10.26 7.49
C ALA A 62 1.23 -10.04 7.62
N ARG A 63 0.59 -9.37 6.66
CA ARG A 63 -0.83 -8.95 6.68
C ARG A 63 -1.54 -9.43 5.42
N PRO A 64 -2.05 -10.68 5.39
CA PRO A 64 -2.56 -11.29 4.16
C PRO A 64 -3.77 -10.57 3.58
N MET A 65 -4.62 -9.91 4.38
CA MET A 65 -5.82 -9.23 3.88
C MET A 65 -5.45 -8.04 2.98
N ILE A 66 -4.30 -7.41 3.21
CA ILE A 66 -3.78 -6.36 2.32
C ILE A 66 -3.57 -6.91 0.89
N HIS A 67 -3.08 -8.15 0.74
CA HIS A 67 -2.89 -8.76 -0.58
C HIS A 67 -4.22 -9.08 -1.26
N GLU A 68 -5.24 -9.44 -0.50
CA GLU A 68 -6.60 -9.66 -0.99
C GLU A 68 -7.23 -8.35 -1.47
N LEU A 69 -7.15 -7.28 -0.66
CA LEU A 69 -7.63 -5.95 -1.01
C LEU A 69 -6.96 -5.39 -2.28
N LEU A 70 -5.64 -5.58 -2.43
CA LEU A 70 -4.94 -5.20 -3.67
C LEU A 70 -5.37 -6.07 -4.87
N THR A 71 -5.74 -7.33 -4.65
CA THR A 71 -6.24 -8.21 -5.71
C THR A 71 -7.66 -7.84 -6.13
N GLU A 72 -8.52 -7.51 -5.16
CA GLU A 72 -9.86 -6.97 -5.38
C GLU A 72 -9.78 -5.65 -6.16
N GLY A 73 -8.97 -4.69 -5.70
CA GLY A 73 -8.81 -3.39 -6.35
C GLY A 73 -8.38 -3.52 -7.81
N ARG A 74 -7.46 -4.44 -8.14
CA ARG A 74 -7.04 -4.71 -9.53
C ARG A 74 -8.17 -5.26 -10.42
N ARG A 75 -9.16 -5.92 -9.82
CA ARG A 75 -10.35 -6.46 -10.50
C ARG A 75 -11.53 -5.49 -10.52
N SER A 76 -11.48 -4.42 -9.73
CA SER A 76 -12.54 -3.42 -9.64
C SER A 76 -12.93 -2.84 -11.01
N LYS A 77 -14.22 -2.52 -11.16
CA LYS A 77 -14.74 -1.78 -12.31
C LYS A 77 -14.43 -0.28 -12.22
N THR A 78 -14.13 0.21 -11.03
CA THR A 78 -13.74 1.60 -10.80
C THR A 78 -12.30 1.82 -11.22
N ASN A 79 -12.10 2.68 -12.24
CA ASN A 79 -10.77 2.93 -12.83
C ASN A 79 -9.73 3.39 -11.81
N LYS A 80 -10.13 4.24 -10.85
CA LYS A 80 -9.21 4.75 -9.82
C LYS A 80 -8.68 3.62 -8.92
N ALA A 81 -9.56 2.74 -8.44
CA ALA A 81 -9.19 1.59 -7.63
C ALA A 81 -8.25 0.65 -8.38
N LYS A 82 -8.60 0.30 -9.63
CA LYS A 82 -7.77 -0.53 -10.50
C LYS A 82 -6.37 0.04 -10.72
N THR A 83 -6.28 1.32 -11.04
CA THR A 83 -5.00 2.00 -11.30
C THR A 83 -4.12 2.01 -10.06
N LEU A 84 -4.66 2.43 -8.92
CA LEU A 84 -3.88 2.53 -7.67
C LEU A 84 -3.48 1.17 -7.12
N ALA A 85 -4.38 0.16 -7.15
CA ALA A 85 -4.05 -1.20 -6.73
C ALA A 85 -2.98 -1.84 -7.64
N THR A 86 -3.04 -1.60 -8.95
CA THR A 86 -2.00 -2.05 -9.89
C THR A 86 -0.66 -1.38 -9.61
N TRP A 87 -0.66 -0.08 -9.36
CA TRP A 87 0.53 0.69 -9.05
C TRP A 87 1.16 0.26 -7.71
N ALA A 88 0.38 0.17 -6.63
CA ALA A 88 0.86 -0.29 -5.33
C ALA A 88 1.45 -1.70 -5.39
N THR A 89 0.81 -2.61 -6.13
CA THR A 89 1.35 -3.96 -6.39
C THR A 89 2.72 -3.90 -7.10
N LYS A 90 2.89 -2.96 -8.03
CA LYS A 90 4.17 -2.74 -8.73
C LYS A 90 5.25 -2.22 -7.79
N GLU A 91 4.93 -1.27 -6.90
CA GLU A 91 5.89 -0.74 -5.92
C GLU A 91 6.35 -1.83 -4.92
N LEU A 92 5.43 -2.63 -4.38
CA LEU A 92 5.78 -3.79 -3.55
C LEU A 92 6.71 -4.78 -4.30
N ARG A 93 6.42 -5.05 -5.58
CA ARG A 93 7.27 -5.94 -6.39
C ARG A 93 8.66 -5.36 -6.64
N LYS A 94 8.79 -4.05 -6.82
CA LYS A 94 10.10 -3.40 -6.94
C LYS A 94 10.92 -3.61 -5.67
N LEU A 95 10.33 -3.42 -4.49
CA LEU A 95 11.01 -3.63 -3.20
C LEU A 95 11.47 -5.07 -3.02
N LYS A 96 10.65 -6.04 -3.45
CA LYS A 96 10.99 -7.47 -3.39
C LYS A 96 12.19 -7.83 -4.27
N ASN A 97 12.34 -7.16 -5.41
CA ASN A 97 13.39 -7.41 -6.38
C ASN A 97 14.62 -6.50 -6.18
N GLN A 98 14.56 -5.55 -5.26
CA GLN A 98 15.68 -4.70 -4.92
C GLN A 98 16.67 -5.52 -4.09
N ALA A 99 17.95 -5.57 -4.52
CA ALA A 99 19.02 -6.26 -3.79
C ALA A 99 19.20 -5.68 -2.38
#